data_AF-A0A1C3V8Y4-F1
#
_entry.id   AF-A0A1C3V8Y4-F1
#
_cell.length_a   1.000
_cell.length_b   1.000
_cell.length_c   1.000
_cell.angle_alpha   90.00
_cell.angle_beta   90.00
_cell.angle_gamma   90.00
#
_symmetry.space_group_name_H-M   'P 1'
#
loop_
_entity.id
_entity.type
_entity.pdbx_description
1 polymer ?
#
loop_
_entity_poly.entity_id
_entity_poly.type
_entity_poly.pdbx_seq_one_letter_code
_entity_poly.pdbx_strand_id
1 'polypeptide(L)'
;MKCLRIYATPDGESHFDEVELPTTTRSVHPVAVPFEVSASRQASRVRLTRIPAGMGEVAWHTVPDPVLTVRPDGSVEYETSDGEVRLGGYLERPPPAAIMNFVLEG
;
A
#
# COMPACT_ATOMS: atom_id res chain seq x y z
N MET A 1 0.50 -14.55 -1.84
CA MET A 1 -0.42 -13.39 -1.85
C MET A 1 0.19 -12.23 -2.63
N LYS A 2 -0.54 -11.67 -3.62
CA LYS A 2 -0.07 -10.54 -4.43
C LYS A 2 -0.34 -9.18 -3.78
N CYS A 3 0.61 -8.26 -3.89
CA CYS A 3 0.47 -6.87 -3.45
C CYS A 3 0.90 -5.91 -4.55
N LEU A 4 0.13 -4.83 -4.73
CA LEU A 4 0.48 -3.74 -5.64
C LEU A 4 1.78 -3.08 -5.17
N ARG A 5 2.68 -2.83 -6.11
CA ARG A 5 3.91 -2.06 -5.90
C ARG A 5 3.93 -0.88 -6.85
N ILE A 6 4.34 0.26 -6.31
CA ILE A 6 4.73 1.45 -7.08
C ILE A 6 6.23 1.60 -6.87
N TYR A 7 6.99 1.77 -7.94
CA TYR A 7 8.43 1.96 -7.86
C TYR A 7 8.90 2.97 -8.90
N ALA A 8 10.04 3.58 -8.64
CA ALA A 8 10.71 4.45 -9.59
C ALA A 8 11.94 3.75 -10.18
N THR A 9 12.19 3.97 -11.47
CA THR A 9 13.42 3.58 -12.17
C THR A 9 14.51 4.64 -11.97
N PRO A 10 15.79 4.33 -12.29
CA PRO A 10 16.91 5.26 -12.07
C PRO A 10 16.83 6.60 -12.81
N ASP A 11 16.04 6.68 -13.88
CA ASP A 11 15.75 7.90 -14.63
C ASP A 11 14.66 8.77 -13.99
N GLY A 12 14.01 8.29 -12.92
CA GLY A 12 13.00 9.02 -12.17
C GLY A 12 11.56 8.70 -12.58
N GLU A 13 11.36 7.86 -13.59
CA GLU A 13 10.03 7.45 -14.01
C GLU A 13 9.42 6.43 -13.04
N SER A 14 8.10 6.48 -12.87
CA SER A 14 7.36 5.60 -11.95
C SER A 14 6.51 4.59 -12.70
N HIS A 15 6.35 3.41 -12.09
CA HIS A 15 5.65 2.27 -12.68
C HIS A 15 4.89 1.46 -11.63
N PHE A 16 3.85 0.77 -12.09
CA PHE A 16 3.20 -0.29 -11.32
C PHE A 16 3.85 -1.65 -11.54
N ASP A 17 3.82 -2.47 -10.50
CA ASP A 17 4.21 -3.87 -10.52
C ASP A 17 3.40 -4.63 -9.47
N GLU A 18 3.55 -5.95 -9.42
CA GLU A 18 3.01 -6.81 -8.37
C GLU A 18 4.14 -7.55 -7.67
N VAL A 19 4.14 -7.51 -6.34
CA VAL A 19 5.03 -8.36 -5.53
C VAL A 19 4.24 -9.54 -5.00
N GLU A 20 4.74 -10.74 -5.27
CA GLU A 20 4.25 -11.95 -4.64
C GLU A 20 4.87 -12.06 -3.23
N LEU A 21 4.03 -12.03 -2.20
CA LEU A 21 4.40 -12.32 -0.83
C LEU A 21 4.25 -13.82 -0.58
N PRO A 22 5.33 -14.54 -0.22
CA PRO A 22 5.25 -15.93 0.20
C PRO A 22 4.33 -16.08 1.41
N THR A 23 3.47 -17.10 1.36
CA THR A 23 2.50 -17.40 2.40
C THR A 23 2.60 -18.86 2.83
N THR A 24 2.14 -19.12 4.06
CA THR A 24 1.92 -20.48 4.57
C THR A 24 0.49 -20.60 5.08
N THR A 25 -0.17 -21.73 4.84
CA THR A 25 -1.50 -21.99 5.39
C THR A 25 -1.41 -22.22 6.89
N ARG A 26 -2.18 -21.46 7.66
CA ARG A 26 -2.22 -21.54 9.13
C ARG A 26 -3.65 -21.65 9.63
N SER A 27 -3.87 -22.53 10.61
CA SER A 27 -5.07 -22.49 11.45
C SER A 27 -4.73 -21.67 12.70
N VAL A 28 -5.39 -20.52 12.84
CA VAL A 28 -5.20 -19.63 14.00
C VAL A 28 -6.34 -19.72 15.01
N HIS A 29 -7.40 -20.46 14.67
CA HIS A 29 -8.57 -20.65 15.52
C HIS A 29 -9.21 -22.02 15.25
N PRO A 30 -9.68 -22.75 16.28
CA PRO A 30 -10.15 -24.14 16.13
C PRO A 30 -11.30 -24.35 15.16
N VAL A 31 -12.18 -23.35 14.99
CA VAL A 31 -13.35 -23.45 14.09
C VAL A 31 -13.21 -22.62 12.82
N ALA A 32 -12.10 -21.89 12.64
CA ALA A 32 -11.88 -21.11 11.43
C ALA A 32 -11.27 -21.98 10.33
N VAL A 33 -11.68 -21.73 9.08
CA VAL A 33 -11.00 -22.29 7.91
C VAL A 33 -9.55 -21.78 7.92
N PRO A 34 -8.55 -22.66 7.75
CA PRO A 34 -7.15 -22.23 7.64
C PRO A 34 -6.98 -21.26 6.48
N PHE A 35 -6.12 -20.25 6.66
CA PHE A 35 -5.87 -19.24 5.64
C PHE A 35 -4.38 -18.94 5.48
N GLU A 36 -4.05 -18.30 4.37
CA GLU A 36 -2.69 -17.94 4.02
C GLU A 36 -2.16 -16.79 4.87
N VAL A 37 -0.99 -16.98 5.48
CA VAL A 37 -0.33 -15.97 6.32
C VAL A 37 1.10 -15.80 5.83
N SER A 38 1.51 -14.55 5.59
CA SER A 38 2.89 -14.19 5.27
C SER A 38 3.78 -14.21 6.51
N ALA A 39 5.09 -14.19 6.31
CA ALA A 39 6.02 -13.97 7.42
C ALA A 39 5.84 -12.57 8.03
N SER A 40 5.97 -12.47 9.35
CA SER A 40 6.06 -11.17 10.03
C SER A 40 7.31 -10.42 9.58
N ARG A 41 7.19 -9.11 9.41
CA ARG A 41 8.30 -8.21 9.06
C ARG A 41 8.42 -7.14 10.14
N GLN A 42 9.64 -6.86 10.58
CA GLN A 42 9.89 -5.78 11.52
C GLN A 42 9.80 -4.44 10.79
N ALA A 43 9.18 -3.46 11.43
CA ALA A 43 9.13 -2.09 10.94
C ALA A 43 9.99 -1.21 11.84
N SER A 44 10.90 -0.45 11.25
CA SER A 44 11.74 0.53 11.96
C SER A 44 10.94 1.79 12.31
N ARG A 45 9.89 2.09 11.54
CA ARG A 45 9.01 3.24 11.76
C ARG A 45 7.61 2.97 11.26
N VAL A 46 6.62 3.47 12.00
CA VAL A 46 5.21 3.47 11.62
C VAL A 46 4.65 4.88 11.68
N ARG A 47 3.88 5.28 10.66
CA ARG A 47 3.21 6.59 10.62
C ARG A 47 1.74 6.42 10.23
N LEU A 48 0.85 7.08 10.97
CA LEU A 48 -0.56 7.18 10.64
C LEU A 48 -0.86 8.61 10.19
N THR A 49 -1.52 8.74 9.05
CA THR A 49 -1.86 10.01 8.43
C THR A 49 -3.35 10.04 8.14
N ARG A 50 -4.03 11.10 8.58
CA ARG A 50 -5.40 11.41 8.16
C ARG A 50 -5.34 12.43 7.03
N ILE A 51 -5.96 12.10 5.91
CA ILE A 51 -6.11 12.99 4.75
C ILE A 51 -7.46 13.69 4.87
N PRO A 52 -7.49 15.04 4.85
CA PRO A 52 -8.73 15.79 4.93
C PRO A 52 -9.60 15.58 3.68
N ALA A 53 -10.91 15.75 3.84
CA ALA A 53 -11.82 15.80 2.70
C ALA A 53 -11.50 17.02 1.80
N GLY A 54 -11.72 16.90 0.50
CA GLY A 54 -11.47 17.97 -0.48
C GLY A 54 -10.01 18.13 -0.90
N MET A 55 -9.11 17.26 -0.43
CA MET A 55 -7.76 17.17 -0.99
C MET A 55 -7.85 16.65 -2.43
N GLY A 56 -7.41 17.48 -3.37
CA GLY A 56 -7.36 17.14 -4.80
C GLY A 56 -6.02 16.50 -5.20
N GLU A 57 -5.75 16.53 -6.50
CA GLU A 57 -4.49 16.07 -7.08
C GLU A 57 -3.28 16.73 -6.40
N VAL A 58 -2.26 15.93 -6.13
CA VAL A 58 -0.99 16.37 -5.55
C VAL A 58 0.06 16.30 -6.65
N ALA A 59 0.84 17.37 -6.83
CA ALA A 59 1.90 17.41 -7.81
C ALA A 59 2.87 16.22 -7.68
N TRP A 60 3.43 15.80 -8.81
CA TRP A 60 4.41 14.73 -8.92
C TRP A 60 5.54 14.87 -7.89
N HIS A 61 5.78 13.80 -7.14
CA HIS A 61 6.81 13.75 -6.12
C HIS A 61 7.28 12.31 -5.87
N THR A 62 8.50 12.17 -5.37
CA THR A 62 9.01 10.89 -4.88
C THR A 62 8.62 10.72 -3.42
N VAL A 63 8.11 9.54 -3.07
CA VAL A 63 7.90 9.17 -1.67
C VAL A 63 9.27 9.08 -0.99
N PRO A 64 9.52 9.77 0.15
CA PRO A 64 10.86 9.87 0.74
C PRO A 64 11.49 8.53 1.17
N ASP A 65 10.66 7.55 1.55
CA ASP A 65 11.09 6.23 2.00
C ASP A 65 10.31 5.15 1.23
N PRO A 66 10.93 3.99 0.91
CA PRO A 66 10.18 2.80 0.53
C PRO A 66 9.30 2.36 1.71
N VAL A 67 7.99 2.30 1.49
CA VAL A 67 7.01 1.99 2.54
C VAL A 67 6.04 0.90 2.12
N LEU A 68 5.67 0.04 3.06
CA LEU A 68 4.44 -0.72 2.97
C LEU A 68 3.30 0.17 3.41
N THR A 69 2.34 0.39 2.52
CA THR A 69 1.21 1.27 2.75
C THR A 69 -0.05 0.45 2.96
N VAL A 70 -0.75 0.69 4.07
CA VAL A 70 -2.11 0.18 4.32
C VAL A 70 -3.05 1.38 4.34
N ARG A 71 -4.18 1.27 3.63
CA ARG A 71 -5.24 2.28 3.64
C ARG A 71 -6.43 1.78 4.47
N PRO A 72 -6.45 2.02 5.78
CA PRO A 72 -7.54 1.55 6.65
C PRO A 72 -8.87 2.28 6.43
N ASP A 73 -8.88 3.43 5.75
CA ASP A 73 -10.11 4.14 5.40
C ASP A 73 -9.94 4.92 4.10
N GLY A 74 -11.04 5.01 3.35
CA GLY A 74 -11.12 5.69 2.05
C GLY A 74 -10.37 5.00 0.90
N SER A 75 -10.31 5.69 -0.23
CA SER A 75 -9.54 5.32 -1.42
C SER A 75 -8.75 6.50 -1.98
N VAL A 76 -7.84 6.19 -2.91
CA VAL A 76 -7.10 7.18 -3.72
C VAL A 76 -6.77 6.55 -5.07
N GLU A 77 -6.68 7.38 -6.10
CA GLU A 77 -6.09 6.99 -7.38
C GLU A 77 -4.60 7.31 -7.36
N TYR A 78 -3.80 6.34 -7.79
CA TYR A 78 -2.38 6.53 -8.04
C TYR A 78 -2.17 6.55 -9.55
N GLU A 79 -1.40 7.51 -10.03
CA GLU A 79 -0.94 7.61 -11.41
C GLU A 79 0.57 7.39 -11.46
N THR A 80 1.02 6.66 -12.47
CA THR A 80 2.44 6.42 -12.77
C THR A 80 2.84 7.11 -14.07
N SER A 81 4.15 7.26 -14.30
CA SER A 81 4.70 8.00 -15.43
C SER A 81 4.32 7.45 -16.80
N ASP A 82 3.97 6.17 -16.86
CA ASP A 82 3.44 5.49 -18.04
C ASP A 82 1.97 5.84 -18.35
N GLY A 83 1.33 6.68 -17.52
CA GLY A 83 -0.06 7.08 -17.63
C GLY A 83 -1.03 6.01 -17.13
N GLU A 84 -0.54 4.93 -16.51
CA GLU A 84 -1.41 3.95 -15.86
C GLU A 84 -1.98 4.55 -14.56
N VAL A 85 -3.26 4.29 -14.30
CA VAL A 85 -3.96 4.72 -13.08
C VAL A 85 -4.54 3.51 -12.37
N ARG A 86 -4.27 3.38 -11.07
CA ARG A 86 -4.83 2.31 -10.23
C ARG A 86 -5.41 2.85 -8.93
N LEU A 87 -6.54 2.27 -8.52
CA LEU A 87 -7.17 2.59 -7.24
C LEU A 87 -6.48 1.83 -6.10
N GLY A 88 -6.13 2.56 -5.03
CA GLY A 88 -5.72 2.00 -3.74
C GLY A 88 -6.75 2.25 -2.65
N GLY A 89 -7.04 1.24 -1.83
CA GLY A 89 -7.99 1.33 -0.70
C GLY A 89 -9.36 0.72 -0.99
N TYR A 90 -10.39 1.24 -0.33
CA TYR A 90 -11.75 0.72 -0.45
C TYR A 90 -12.51 1.39 -1.60
N LEU A 91 -12.95 0.59 -2.59
CA LEU A 91 -13.59 1.04 -3.83
C LEU A 91 -14.69 2.10 -3.66
N GLU A 92 -15.47 2.05 -2.58
CA GLU A 92 -16.69 2.86 -2.42
C GLU A 92 -16.59 3.98 -1.39
N ARG A 93 -15.38 4.33 -0.91
CA ARG A 93 -15.20 5.39 0.09
C ARG A 93 -14.26 6.48 -0.41
N PRO A 94 -14.76 7.54 -1.07
CA PRO A 94 -13.94 8.71 -1.35
C PRO A 94 -13.49 9.39 -0.04
N PRO A 95 -12.45 10.25 -0.06
CA PRO A 95 -11.91 10.86 1.15
C PRO A 95 -12.97 11.56 2.02
N PRO A 96 -12.79 11.61 3.35
CA PRO A 96 -11.52 11.52 4.07
C PRO A 96 -10.94 10.10 4.11
N ALA A 97 -9.62 10.02 3.98
CA ALA A 97 -8.92 8.75 3.94
C ALA A 97 -7.87 8.69 5.05
N ALA A 98 -7.56 7.48 5.52
CA ALA A 98 -6.47 7.25 6.45
C ALA A 98 -5.42 6.37 5.79
N ILE A 99 -4.15 6.70 6.00
CA ILE A 99 -3.01 5.91 5.53
C ILE A 99 -2.16 5.51 6.72
N MET A 100 -1.71 4.28 6.73
CA MET A 100 -0.70 3.76 7.65
C MET A 100 0.51 3.28 6.85
N ASN A 101 1.65 3.92 7.06
CA ASN A 101 2.91 3.59 6.39
C ASN A 101 3.85 2.89 7.36
N PHE A 102 4.45 1.79 6.90
CA PHE A 102 5.47 1.03 7.61
C PHE A 102 6.77 1.11 6.80
N VAL A 103 7.82 1.66 7.40
CA VAL A 103 9.17 1.53 6.88
C VAL A 103 9.70 0.20 7.43
N LEU A 104 9.91 -0.76 6.53
CA LEU A 104 10.35 -2.11 6.91
C LEU A 104 11.86 -2.12 7.17
N GLU A 105 12.29 -2.93 8.14
CA GLU A 105 13.72 -3.26 8.28
C GLU A 105 14.13 -4.23 7.15
N GLY A 106 15.35 -4.02 6.64
CA GLY A 106 15.94 -4.82 5.56
C GLY A 106 16.37 -6.21 6.02
#